data_AF-A0A3B9JDX8-F1
#
_entry.id   AF-A0A3B9JDX8-F1
#
_cell.length_a   1.000
_cell.length_b   1.000
_cell.length_c   1.000
_cell.angle_alpha   90.00
_cell.angle_beta   90.00
_cell.angle_gamma   90.00
#
_symmetry.space_group_name_H-M   'P 1'
#
loop_
_entity.id
_entity.type
_entity.pdbx_description
1 polymer ?
#
loop_
_entity_poly.entity_id
_entity_poly.type
_entity_poly.pdbx_seq_one_letter_code
_entity_poly.pdbx_strand_id
1 'polypeptide(L)'
;MPTIDLDQLTRHRAQTFHLPPAPRISTPEAALDWVNQRGFVYFWPITGVDLPSLWTAVAGERAVADAHDDPGHVTWGWKDSALDKRQWYYAKILRRKATMISLEIAPYFYALSDNYGSPEEDHIIAYQAGRLTVEAKQIYEAILDKGPLHTLDLRREARLTSKGSDSVFNRALEVLQAGFKILPVGVAEAGAWRYAFIYDLTARHYPDLPDKARAIGESDARQKLLELFFASVGAAQLRDVTRLFGWGNELTVRALKRLVNGDQVTGGAIWPEKAGEWYTLLSLIGQGP
;
A
#
# COMPACT_ATOMS: atom_id res chain seq x y z
N MET A 1 -20.99 21.97 -15.86
CA MET A 1 -20.24 20.85 -15.23
C MET A 1 -19.39 21.45 -14.13
N PRO A 2 -19.24 20.79 -12.97
CA PRO A 2 -18.41 21.32 -11.89
C PRO A 2 -16.96 21.44 -12.38
N THR A 3 -16.31 22.57 -12.10
CA THR A 3 -14.92 22.81 -12.48
C THR A 3 -14.03 22.71 -11.25
N ILE A 4 -12.93 21.97 -11.34
CA ILE A 4 -11.96 21.85 -10.25
C ILE A 4 -11.24 23.18 -10.04
N ASP A 5 -11.24 23.68 -8.80
CA ASP A 5 -10.40 24.79 -8.39
C ASP A 5 -8.96 24.29 -8.20
N LEU A 6 -8.07 24.67 -9.13
CA LEU A 6 -6.69 24.19 -9.16
C LEU A 6 -5.85 24.72 -7.99
N ASP A 7 -6.15 25.91 -7.47
CA ASP A 7 -5.44 26.48 -6.32
C ASP A 7 -5.84 25.76 -5.03
N GLN A 8 -7.12 25.42 -4.88
CA GLN A 8 -7.58 24.60 -3.78
C GLN A 8 -7.03 23.17 -3.86
N LEU A 9 -7.05 22.55 -5.03
CA LEU A 9 -6.48 21.21 -5.23
C LEU A 9 -4.99 21.18 -4.92
N THR A 10 -4.23 22.18 -5.38
CA THR A 10 -2.79 22.29 -5.12
C THR A 10 -2.51 22.44 -3.62
N ARG A 11 -3.25 23.31 -2.93
CA ARG A 11 -3.14 23.46 -1.47
C ARG A 11 -3.52 22.18 -0.71
N HIS A 12 -4.59 21.51 -1.14
CA HIS A 12 -5.05 20.24 -0.56
C HIS A 12 -3.96 19.17 -0.65
N ARG A 13 -3.35 19.01 -1.82
CA ARG A 13 -2.25 18.05 -2.03
C ARG A 13 -1.01 18.45 -1.25
N ALA A 14 -0.64 19.73 -1.25
CA ALA A 14 0.49 20.20 -0.47
C ALA A 14 0.32 19.88 1.03
N GLN A 15 -0.87 20.13 1.58
CA GLN A 15 -1.18 19.81 2.97
C GLN A 15 -1.14 18.30 3.25
N THR A 16 -1.84 17.51 2.44
CA THR A 16 -1.96 16.06 2.67
C THR A 16 -0.66 15.29 2.41
N PHE A 17 0.23 15.83 1.58
CA PHE A 17 1.53 15.24 1.25
C PHE A 17 2.67 15.82 2.11
N HIS A 18 2.38 16.73 3.05
CA HIS A 18 3.37 17.45 3.87
C HIS A 18 4.43 18.21 3.03
N LEU A 19 3.97 18.88 1.98
CA LEU A 19 4.76 19.81 1.19
C LEU A 19 4.54 21.26 1.66
N PRO A 20 5.48 22.18 1.39
CA PRO A 20 5.32 23.59 1.76
C PRO A 20 3.97 24.17 1.28
N PRO A 21 3.27 24.94 2.12
CA PRO A 21 3.73 25.52 3.38
C PRO A 21 3.61 24.63 4.62
N ALA A 22 3.11 23.39 4.50
CA ALA A 22 3.06 22.47 5.63
C ALA A 22 4.48 22.08 6.08
N PRO A 23 4.73 21.94 7.40
CA PRO A 23 6.01 21.46 7.88
C PRO A 23 6.19 19.99 7.48
N ARG A 24 7.42 19.66 7.08
CA ARG A 24 7.83 18.28 6.81
C ARG A 24 7.74 17.44 8.09
N ILE A 25 7.48 16.15 7.92
CA ILE A 25 7.49 15.19 9.02
C ILE A 25 8.95 14.97 9.45
N SER A 26 9.21 15.09 10.76
CA SER A 26 10.56 15.01 11.31
C SER A 26 10.74 13.96 12.41
N THR A 27 9.66 13.29 12.85
CA THR A 27 9.70 12.25 13.88
C THR A 27 8.93 10.99 13.49
N PRO A 28 9.29 9.81 14.03
CA PRO A 28 8.54 8.57 13.83
C PRO A 28 7.08 8.68 14.28
N GLU A 29 6.80 9.36 15.39
CA GLU A 29 5.45 9.51 15.94
C GLU A 29 4.57 10.34 15.00
N ALA A 30 5.09 11.46 14.48
CA ALA A 30 4.39 12.28 13.50
C ALA A 30 4.16 11.50 12.18
N ALA A 31 5.11 10.65 11.79
CA ALA A 31 4.94 9.76 10.64
C ALA A 31 3.80 8.76 10.86
N LEU A 32 3.71 8.15 12.04
CA LEU A 32 2.63 7.23 12.39
C LEU A 32 1.27 7.93 12.40
N ASP A 33 1.16 9.08 13.06
CA ASP A 33 -0.07 9.87 13.10
C ASP A 33 -0.54 10.26 11.70
N TRP A 34 0.39 10.68 10.84
CA TRP A 34 0.08 11.01 9.46
C TRP A 34 -0.37 9.79 8.64
N VAL A 35 0.30 8.63 8.77
CA VAL A 35 -0.13 7.38 8.10
C VAL A 35 -1.53 6.98 8.57
N ASN A 36 -1.83 7.11 9.86
CA ASN A 36 -3.17 6.86 10.40
C ASN A 36 -4.21 7.82 9.84
N GLN A 37 -3.87 9.11 9.73
CA GLN A 37 -4.75 10.12 9.15
C GLN A 37 -5.03 9.90 7.65
N ARG A 38 -4.02 9.45 6.89
CA ARG A 38 -4.17 9.14 5.45
C ARG A 38 -4.80 7.77 5.20
N GLY A 39 -4.69 6.86 6.17
CA GLY A 39 -5.12 5.47 6.07
C GLY A 39 -4.12 4.57 5.32
N PHE A 40 -3.56 5.02 4.20
CA PHE A 40 -2.47 4.34 3.52
C PHE A 40 -1.64 5.30 2.66
N VAL A 41 -0.33 5.01 2.56
CA VAL A 41 0.65 5.79 1.78
C VAL A 41 1.70 4.85 1.19
N TYR A 42 2.48 5.31 0.22
CA TYR A 42 3.70 4.59 -0.16
C TYR A 42 4.85 4.90 0.80
N PHE A 43 5.82 3.99 0.88
CA PHE A 43 7.11 4.31 1.51
C PHE A 43 7.93 5.26 0.63
N TRP A 44 8.00 4.96 -0.68
CA TRP A 44 8.63 5.79 -1.72
C TRP A 44 7.63 6.14 -2.81
N PRO A 45 7.73 7.33 -3.43
CA PRO A 45 6.86 7.68 -4.55
C PRO A 45 7.12 6.74 -5.73
N ILE A 46 6.09 6.54 -6.56
CA ILE A 46 6.20 5.73 -7.77
C ILE A 46 5.72 6.53 -8.98
N THR A 47 6.34 6.30 -10.13
CA THR A 47 6.00 7.01 -11.35
C THR A 47 4.56 6.72 -11.79
N GLY A 48 3.83 7.78 -12.17
CA GLY A 48 2.51 7.68 -12.79
C GLY A 48 1.37 7.33 -11.83
N VAL A 49 1.58 7.49 -10.52
CA VAL A 49 0.56 7.39 -9.48
C VAL A 49 0.72 8.56 -8.53
N ASP A 50 -0.36 9.30 -8.36
CA ASP A 50 -0.44 10.44 -7.44
C ASP A 50 -0.96 9.93 -6.09
N LEU A 51 -0.06 9.66 -5.15
CA LEU A 51 -0.37 9.17 -3.81
C LEU A 51 0.68 9.68 -2.83
N PRO A 52 0.32 10.07 -1.59
CA PRO A 52 1.32 10.48 -0.62
C PRO A 52 2.35 9.38 -0.37
N SER A 53 3.58 9.79 -0.07
CA SER A 53 4.64 8.88 0.35
C SER A 53 5.43 9.41 1.53
N LEU A 54 5.92 8.52 2.40
CA LEU A 54 6.70 8.92 3.56
C LEU A 54 7.97 9.67 3.14
N TRP A 55 8.63 9.24 2.06
CA TRP A 55 9.76 9.98 1.49
C TRP A 55 9.37 11.42 1.14
N THR A 56 8.28 11.64 0.40
CA THR A 56 7.84 12.98 0.02
C THR A 56 7.54 13.85 1.25
N ALA A 57 6.88 13.28 2.26
CA ALA A 57 6.53 14.00 3.49
C ALA A 57 7.74 14.42 4.35
N VAL A 58 8.86 13.70 4.24
CA VAL A 58 10.09 13.94 5.03
C VAL A 58 11.14 14.72 4.23
N ALA A 59 11.35 14.34 2.98
CA ALA A 59 12.43 14.85 2.12
C ALA A 59 11.98 15.90 1.11
N GLY A 60 10.66 16.07 0.92
CA GLY A 60 10.05 16.93 -0.09
C GLY A 60 9.90 16.25 -1.46
N GLU A 61 9.38 17.00 -2.43
CA GLU A 61 9.17 16.54 -3.80
C GLU A 61 10.47 16.54 -4.60
N ARG A 62 11.28 15.50 -4.40
CA ARG A 62 12.53 15.24 -5.12
C ARG A 62 12.75 13.75 -5.31
N ALA A 63 13.64 13.41 -6.25
CA ALA A 63 14.04 12.02 -6.48
C ALA A 63 14.58 11.38 -5.20
N VAL A 64 14.32 10.08 -5.05
CA VAL A 64 14.93 9.28 -3.98
C VAL A 64 16.44 9.28 -4.20
N ALA A 65 17.20 9.70 -3.20
CA ALA A 65 18.63 9.86 -3.33
C ALA A 65 19.35 8.51 -3.28
N ASP A 66 20.34 8.32 -4.16
CA ASP A 66 21.20 7.13 -4.15
C ASP A 66 22.20 7.15 -2.98
N ALA A 67 22.58 8.34 -2.53
CA ALA A 67 23.52 8.52 -1.42
C ALA A 67 22.89 8.06 -0.10
N HIS A 68 23.53 7.10 0.57
CA HIS A 68 23.00 6.47 1.80
C HIS A 68 22.92 7.42 3.00
N ASP A 69 23.68 8.52 2.99
CA ASP A 69 23.72 9.55 4.04
C ASP A 69 22.71 10.68 3.84
N ASP A 70 21.88 10.60 2.79
CA ASP A 70 20.83 11.58 2.55
C ASP A 70 19.86 11.65 3.75
N PRO A 71 19.53 12.85 4.27
CA PRO A 71 18.66 13.01 5.44
C PRO A 71 17.29 12.34 5.30
N GLY A 72 16.77 12.17 4.08
CA GLY A 72 15.51 11.49 3.80
C GLY A 72 15.54 9.98 4.11
N HIS A 73 16.73 9.36 4.15
CA HIS A 73 16.88 7.95 4.50
C HIS A 73 16.67 7.66 5.98
N VAL A 74 16.48 8.68 6.83
CA VAL A 74 16.00 8.51 8.21
C VAL A 74 14.72 7.66 8.27
N THR A 75 13.90 7.73 7.20
CA THR A 75 12.68 6.94 7.02
C THR A 75 12.91 5.42 7.04
N TRP A 76 14.10 4.95 6.68
CA TRP A 76 14.45 3.52 6.73
C TRP A 76 14.53 3.05 8.18
N GLY A 77 15.19 3.82 9.04
CA GLY A 77 15.26 3.53 10.48
C GLY A 77 13.88 3.55 11.14
N TRP A 78 13.03 4.51 10.76
CA TRP A 78 11.65 4.56 11.25
C TRP A 78 10.86 3.33 10.85
N LYS A 79 10.92 2.93 9.57
CA LYS A 79 10.30 1.71 9.06
C LYS A 79 10.80 0.47 9.79
N ASP A 80 12.12 0.27 9.83
CA ASP A 80 12.73 -0.94 10.40
C ASP A 80 12.42 -1.10 11.89
N SER A 81 12.47 0.00 12.65
CA SER A 81 12.14 0.01 14.08
C SER A 81 10.65 -0.11 14.41
N ALA A 82 9.78 -0.10 13.39
CA ALA A 82 8.33 -0.19 13.54
C ALA A 82 7.76 -1.57 13.15
N LEU A 83 8.53 -2.42 12.45
CA LEU A 83 8.04 -3.70 11.91
C LEU A 83 7.60 -4.67 13.02
N ASP A 84 8.39 -4.80 14.07
CA ASP A 84 8.12 -5.68 15.23
C ASP A 84 7.08 -5.07 16.19
N LYS A 85 6.98 -3.74 16.22
CA LYS A 85 6.05 -2.97 17.08
C LYS A 85 4.63 -2.89 16.54
N ARG A 86 4.37 -3.36 15.32
CA ARG A 86 3.03 -3.35 14.70
C ARG A 86 2.41 -1.94 14.68
N GLN A 87 3.17 -0.91 14.33
CA GLN A 87 2.62 0.46 14.28
C GLN A 87 1.76 0.70 13.03
N TRP A 88 2.13 0.06 11.92
CA TRP A 88 1.39 0.01 10.66
C TRP A 88 1.57 -1.38 10.04
N TYR A 89 0.71 -1.71 9.09
CA TYR A 89 0.93 -2.85 8.21
C TYR A 89 1.85 -2.41 7.06
N TYR A 90 3.05 -2.97 6.97
CA TYR A 90 4.03 -2.67 5.92
C TYR A 90 4.26 -3.89 5.02
N ALA A 91 3.90 -3.77 3.74
CA ALA A 91 4.18 -4.80 2.73
C ALA A 91 4.09 -4.23 1.31
N LYS A 92 4.44 -5.03 0.31
CA LYS A 92 4.25 -4.71 -1.10
C LYS A 92 2.80 -4.93 -1.56
N ILE A 93 1.90 -3.98 -1.28
CA ILE A 93 0.45 -4.09 -1.56
C ILE A 93 0.08 -3.39 -2.88
N LEU A 94 -0.07 -2.06 -2.85
CA LEU A 94 -0.54 -1.29 -4.00
C LEU A 94 0.51 -1.32 -5.09
N ARG A 95 0.13 -1.78 -6.29
CA ARG A 95 1.05 -1.99 -7.42
C ARG A 95 2.26 -2.88 -7.10
N ARG A 96 2.20 -3.71 -6.04
CA ARG A 96 3.33 -4.50 -5.51
C ARG A 96 4.51 -3.61 -5.07
N LYS A 97 4.21 -2.41 -4.59
CA LYS A 97 5.19 -1.44 -4.08
C LYS A 97 5.03 -1.28 -2.57
N ALA A 98 6.13 -0.93 -1.91
CA ALA A 98 6.20 -0.77 -0.47
C ALA A 98 5.14 0.22 0.01
N THR A 99 4.13 -0.29 0.70
CA THR A 99 2.94 0.44 1.15
C THR A 99 2.87 0.37 2.66
N MET A 100 2.55 1.50 3.29
CA MET A 100 2.31 1.62 4.73
C MET A 100 0.80 1.83 4.92
N ILE A 101 0.16 0.95 5.67
CA ILE A 101 -1.29 0.96 5.88
C ILE A 101 -1.55 1.09 7.38
N SER A 102 -2.42 2.02 7.77
CA SER A 102 -2.90 2.12 9.14
C SER A 102 -3.53 0.79 9.57
N LEU A 103 -3.28 0.37 10.80
CA LEU A 103 -3.85 -0.88 11.31
C LEU A 103 -5.38 -0.89 11.36
N GLU A 104 -6.02 0.27 11.48
CA GLU A 104 -7.49 0.40 11.40
C GLU A 104 -8.00 0.14 9.97
N ILE A 105 -7.17 0.43 8.96
CA ILE A 105 -7.52 0.32 7.55
C ILE A 105 -7.10 -1.03 6.94
N ALA A 106 -6.12 -1.72 7.54
CA ALA A 106 -5.67 -3.03 7.08
C ALA A 106 -6.80 -4.06 6.88
N PRO A 107 -7.85 -4.16 7.74
CA PRO A 107 -8.98 -5.05 7.51
C PRO A 107 -9.74 -4.80 6.21
N TYR A 108 -9.84 -3.55 5.74
CA TYR A 108 -10.53 -3.22 4.49
C TYR A 108 -9.73 -3.67 3.26
N PHE A 109 -8.39 -3.62 3.31
CA PHE A 109 -7.57 -4.24 2.28
C PHE A 109 -7.64 -5.77 2.32
N TYR A 110 -7.60 -6.34 3.52
CA TYR A 110 -7.70 -7.79 3.72
C TYR A 110 -9.04 -8.35 3.19
N ALA A 111 -10.13 -7.58 3.37
CA ALA A 111 -11.47 -7.87 2.83
C ALA A 111 -11.54 -8.00 1.31
N LEU A 112 -10.55 -7.47 0.60
CA LEU A 112 -10.44 -7.58 -0.85
C LEU A 112 -9.35 -8.58 -1.28
N SER A 113 -8.77 -9.32 -0.34
CA SER A 113 -7.78 -10.36 -0.60
C SER A 113 -8.43 -11.74 -0.68
N ASP A 114 -7.77 -12.66 -1.37
CA ASP A 114 -8.16 -14.07 -1.41
C ASP A 114 -7.66 -14.85 -0.17
N ASN A 115 -7.17 -14.17 0.87
CA ASN A 115 -6.50 -14.81 2.02
C ASN A 115 -7.47 -15.21 3.12
N TYR A 116 -8.58 -15.85 2.75
CA TYR A 116 -9.55 -16.38 3.69
C TYR A 116 -9.50 -17.90 3.68
N GLY A 117 -9.37 -18.50 4.86
CA GLY A 117 -9.36 -19.96 5.01
C GLY A 117 -8.22 -20.45 5.90
N SER A 118 -7.71 -21.62 5.57
CA SER A 118 -6.68 -22.34 6.30
C SER A 118 -5.30 -22.03 5.70
N PRO A 119 -4.39 -21.34 6.44
CA PRO A 119 -3.00 -21.14 6.00
C PRO A 119 -2.34 -22.44 5.52
N GLU A 120 -2.62 -23.56 6.18
CA GLU A 120 -2.04 -24.87 5.93
C GLU A 120 -2.51 -25.50 4.61
N GLU A 121 -3.68 -25.13 4.09
CA GLU A 121 -4.29 -25.79 2.93
C GLU A 121 -4.46 -24.86 1.71
N ASP A 122 -4.80 -23.58 1.94
CA ASP A 122 -5.19 -22.65 0.88
C ASP A 122 -4.10 -22.42 -0.15
N HIS A 123 -2.83 -22.45 0.26
CA HIS A 123 -1.69 -22.28 -0.63
C HIS A 123 -1.52 -23.47 -1.59
N ILE A 124 -1.88 -24.69 -1.15
CA ILE A 124 -1.88 -25.90 -1.97
C ILE A 124 -2.97 -25.79 -3.04
N ILE A 125 -4.19 -25.40 -2.64
CA ILE A 125 -5.33 -25.21 -3.53
C ILE A 125 -5.02 -24.12 -4.56
N ALA A 126 -4.46 -22.98 -4.13
CA ALA A 126 -4.10 -21.89 -5.01
C ALA A 126 -3.04 -22.30 -6.06
N TYR A 127 -2.05 -23.12 -5.66
CA TYR A 127 -1.07 -23.67 -6.58
C TYR A 127 -1.69 -24.64 -7.59
N GLN A 128 -2.52 -25.59 -7.13
CA GLN A 128 -3.21 -26.55 -8.00
C GLN A 128 -4.13 -25.86 -9.01
N ALA A 129 -4.74 -24.74 -8.63
CA ALA A 129 -5.56 -23.91 -9.51
C ALA A 129 -4.76 -22.96 -10.42
N GLY A 130 -3.41 -23.00 -10.39
CA GLY A 130 -2.54 -22.14 -11.20
C GLY A 130 -2.53 -20.66 -10.77
N ARG A 131 -3.06 -20.33 -9.59
CA ARG A 131 -3.10 -18.96 -9.03
C ARG A 131 -1.86 -18.60 -8.21
N LEU A 132 -1.05 -19.59 -7.81
CA LEU A 132 0.20 -19.41 -7.09
C LEU A 132 1.33 -20.09 -7.86
N THR A 133 2.49 -19.43 -8.00
CA THR A 133 3.66 -20.07 -8.64
C THR A 133 4.33 -21.06 -7.68
N VAL A 134 5.16 -21.95 -8.22
CA VAL A 134 5.90 -22.92 -7.39
C VAL A 134 6.85 -22.23 -6.42
N GLU A 135 7.50 -21.13 -6.82
CA GLU A 135 8.42 -20.38 -5.97
C GLU A 135 7.68 -19.66 -4.84
N ALA A 136 6.51 -19.10 -5.14
CA ALA A 136 5.66 -18.49 -4.11
C ALA A 136 5.13 -19.54 -3.13
N LYS A 137 4.75 -20.72 -3.62
CA LYS A 137 4.39 -21.86 -2.76
C LYS A 137 5.56 -22.26 -1.86
N GLN A 138 6.76 -22.48 -2.41
CA GLN A 138 7.95 -22.88 -1.64
C GLN A 138 8.34 -21.87 -0.57
N ILE A 139 8.30 -20.58 -0.88
CA ILE A 139 8.55 -19.51 0.10
C ILE A 139 7.49 -19.54 1.21
N TYR A 140 6.22 -19.67 0.84
CA TYR A 140 5.13 -19.73 1.81
C TYR A 140 5.26 -20.94 2.76
N GLU A 141 5.50 -22.13 2.20
CA GLU A 141 5.70 -23.38 2.96
C GLU A 141 6.91 -23.28 3.90
N ALA A 142 8.03 -22.70 3.44
CA ALA A 142 9.20 -22.50 4.28
C ALA A 142 8.89 -21.65 5.53
N ILE A 143 8.11 -20.57 5.37
CA ILE A 143 7.71 -19.70 6.50
C ILE A 143 6.64 -20.38 7.37
N LEU A 144 5.71 -21.12 6.77
CA LEU A 144 4.69 -21.88 7.48
C LEU A 144 5.35 -22.89 8.43
N ASP A 145 6.29 -23.69 7.93
CA ASP A 145 6.94 -24.78 8.65
C ASP A 145 7.98 -24.29 9.66
N LYS A 146 8.79 -23.28 9.30
CA LYS A 146 9.93 -22.83 10.11
C LYS A 146 9.62 -21.62 10.98
N GLY A 147 8.50 -20.94 10.74
CA GLY A 147 8.20 -19.65 11.35
C GLY A 147 8.95 -18.49 10.67
N PRO A 148 9.18 -17.37 11.38
CA PRO A 148 9.83 -16.20 10.82
C PRO A 148 11.24 -16.51 10.30
N LEU A 149 11.53 -16.13 9.05
CA LEU A 149 12.84 -16.34 8.42
C LEU A 149 13.38 -15.06 7.80
N HIS A 150 14.67 -14.78 8.01
CA HIS A 150 15.34 -13.72 7.26
C HIS A 150 15.63 -14.13 5.81
N THR A 151 15.72 -13.16 4.90
CA THR A 151 15.86 -13.39 3.44
C THR A 151 16.87 -14.48 3.04
N LEU A 152 18.03 -14.57 3.70
CA LEU A 152 19.06 -15.56 3.34
C LEU A 152 18.64 -17.00 3.66
N ASP A 153 18.17 -17.26 4.89
CA ASP A 153 17.67 -18.57 5.29
C ASP A 153 16.37 -18.92 4.55
N LEU A 154 15.49 -17.95 4.33
CA LEU A 154 14.29 -18.15 3.53
C LEU A 154 14.62 -18.66 2.13
N ARG A 155 15.68 -18.16 1.49
CA ARG A 155 16.15 -18.67 0.20
C ARG A 155 16.66 -20.11 0.29
N ARG A 156 17.35 -20.46 1.37
CA ARG A 156 17.87 -21.84 1.58
C ARG A 156 16.71 -22.82 1.77
N GLU A 157 15.78 -22.50 2.67
CA GLU A 157 14.63 -23.34 2.99
C GLU A 157 13.68 -23.47 1.79
N ALA A 158 13.46 -22.39 1.03
CA ALA A 158 12.65 -22.42 -0.20
C ALA A 158 13.40 -23.02 -1.41
N ARG A 159 14.66 -23.43 -1.26
CA ARG A 159 15.53 -23.96 -2.35
C ARG A 159 15.74 -22.98 -3.52
N LEU A 160 15.78 -21.69 -3.23
CA LEU A 160 15.95 -20.56 -4.16
C LEU A 160 17.30 -19.84 -3.92
N THR A 161 18.40 -20.62 -3.92
CA THR A 161 19.77 -20.13 -3.68
C THR A 161 20.61 -19.98 -4.96
N SER A 162 20.08 -20.41 -6.12
CA SER A 162 20.82 -20.33 -7.38
C SER A 162 20.98 -18.88 -7.85
N LYS A 163 22.08 -18.55 -8.54
CA LYS A 163 22.37 -17.18 -9.02
C LYS A 163 21.27 -16.59 -9.93
N GLY A 164 20.51 -17.44 -10.62
CA GLY A 164 19.39 -17.01 -11.48
C GLY A 164 18.06 -16.84 -10.76
N SER A 165 17.97 -17.19 -9.47
CA SER A 165 16.71 -17.21 -8.73
C SER A 165 16.27 -15.86 -8.17
N ASP A 166 17.09 -14.81 -8.26
CA ASP A 166 16.80 -13.53 -7.62
C ASP A 166 15.53 -12.86 -8.13
N SER A 167 15.30 -12.89 -9.44
CA SER A 167 14.11 -12.28 -10.04
C SER A 167 12.84 -13.03 -9.63
N VAL A 168 12.85 -14.36 -9.70
CA VAL A 168 11.70 -15.21 -9.33
C VAL A 168 11.43 -15.18 -7.83
N PHE A 169 12.47 -15.14 -6.99
CA PHE A 169 12.33 -14.99 -5.53
C PHE A 169 11.68 -13.66 -5.16
N ASN A 170 12.19 -12.55 -5.71
CA ASN A 170 11.61 -11.22 -5.45
C ASN A 170 10.16 -11.12 -5.98
N ARG A 171 9.88 -11.72 -7.13
CA ARG A 171 8.53 -11.78 -7.70
C ARG A 171 7.58 -12.60 -6.83
N ALA A 172 8.04 -13.72 -6.30
CA ALA A 172 7.28 -14.57 -5.39
C ALA A 172 6.97 -13.83 -4.08
N LEU A 173 7.94 -13.13 -3.48
CA LEU A 173 7.72 -12.27 -2.32
C LEU A 173 6.68 -11.17 -2.60
N GLU A 174 6.73 -10.53 -3.77
CA GLU A 174 5.75 -9.53 -4.20
C GLU A 174 4.33 -10.10 -4.31
N VAL A 175 4.19 -11.30 -4.88
CA VAL A 175 2.90 -11.97 -5.03
C VAL A 175 2.32 -12.33 -3.66
N LEU A 176 3.13 -12.92 -2.77
CA LEU A 176 2.69 -13.31 -1.43
C LEU A 176 2.32 -12.10 -0.57
N GLN A 177 3.11 -11.03 -0.63
CA GLN A 177 2.82 -9.79 0.10
C GLN A 177 1.54 -9.13 -0.41
N ALA A 178 1.39 -8.97 -1.73
CA ALA A 178 0.19 -8.35 -2.31
C ALA A 178 -1.09 -9.12 -1.98
N GLY A 179 -0.98 -10.44 -1.81
CA GLY A 179 -2.08 -11.31 -1.37
C GLY A 179 -2.26 -11.40 0.15
N PHE A 180 -1.64 -10.52 0.94
CA PHE A 180 -1.70 -10.54 2.41
C PHE A 180 -1.27 -11.87 3.05
N LYS A 181 -0.45 -12.67 2.36
CA LYS A 181 -0.02 -14.00 2.83
C LYS A 181 1.16 -13.92 3.80
N ILE A 182 2.12 -13.05 3.47
CA ILE A 182 3.32 -12.80 4.27
C ILE A 182 3.61 -11.31 4.32
N LEU A 183 4.44 -10.91 5.29
CA LEU A 183 4.95 -9.55 5.40
C LEU A 183 6.33 -9.53 6.09
N PRO A 184 7.14 -8.47 5.88
CA PRO A 184 8.27 -8.19 6.76
C PRO A 184 7.80 -7.90 8.19
N VAL A 185 8.44 -8.54 9.17
CA VAL A 185 8.14 -8.39 10.61
C VAL A 185 9.36 -7.92 11.43
N GLY A 186 10.50 -7.72 10.77
CA GLY A 186 11.73 -7.25 11.40
C GLY A 186 12.90 -7.25 10.44
N VAL A 187 14.09 -6.98 10.98
CA VAL A 187 15.37 -7.02 10.26
C VAL A 187 16.38 -7.85 11.04
N ALA A 188 17.30 -8.50 10.33
CA ALA A 188 18.39 -9.28 10.89
C ALA A 188 19.73 -8.78 10.35
N GLU A 189 20.77 -8.84 11.19
CA GLU A 189 22.16 -8.60 10.76
C GLU A 189 22.70 -9.82 10.01
N ALA A 190 22.30 -9.99 8.76
CA ALA A 190 22.68 -11.13 7.93
C ALA A 190 23.25 -10.71 6.57
N GLY A 191 24.13 -11.56 6.03
CA GLY A 191 24.75 -11.36 4.71
C GLY A 191 25.84 -10.28 4.67
N ALA A 192 26.36 -10.01 3.46
CA ALA A 192 27.48 -9.09 3.26
C ALA A 192 27.18 -7.65 3.70
N TRP A 193 25.91 -7.24 3.65
CA TRP A 193 25.45 -5.91 4.01
C TRP A 193 24.95 -5.80 5.47
N ARG A 194 25.06 -6.88 6.26
CA ARG A 194 24.52 -6.98 7.64
C ARG A 194 23.06 -6.51 7.74
N TYR A 195 22.26 -6.83 6.72
CA TYR A 195 20.86 -6.42 6.61
C TYR A 195 20.06 -7.44 5.80
N ALA A 196 19.00 -7.95 6.41
CA ALA A 196 17.98 -8.75 5.73
C ALA A 196 16.62 -8.56 6.41
N PHE A 197 15.54 -8.44 5.65
CA PHE A 197 14.20 -8.54 6.21
C PHE A 197 13.93 -9.94 6.76
N ILE A 198 13.25 -9.99 7.89
CA ILE A 198 12.59 -11.18 8.45
C ILE A 198 11.16 -11.19 7.95
N TYR A 199 10.71 -12.28 7.34
CA TYR A 199 9.33 -12.47 6.87
C TYR A 199 8.62 -13.49 7.74
N ASP A 200 7.34 -13.27 8.01
CA ASP A 200 6.44 -14.22 8.67
C ASP A 200 5.07 -14.24 7.96
N LEU A 201 4.23 -15.19 8.33
CA LEU A 201 2.85 -15.26 7.89
C LEU A 201 2.04 -14.10 8.49
N THR A 202 1.20 -13.47 7.66
CA THR A 202 0.25 -12.46 8.15
C THR A 202 -0.67 -13.03 9.22
N ALA A 203 -1.15 -14.27 9.05
CA ALA A 203 -2.03 -14.93 10.01
C ALA A 203 -1.35 -15.20 11.37
N ARG A 204 -0.03 -15.38 11.41
CA ARG A 204 0.73 -15.54 12.66
C ARG A 204 0.99 -14.20 13.32
N HIS A 205 1.36 -13.19 12.53
CA HIS A 205 1.73 -11.88 13.05
C HIS A 205 0.51 -11.01 13.43
N TYR A 206 -0.61 -11.14 12.71
CA TYR A 206 -1.87 -10.46 12.97
C TYR A 206 -3.04 -11.47 13.01
N PRO A 207 -3.15 -12.28 14.07
CA PRO A 207 -4.14 -13.36 14.16
C PRO A 207 -5.59 -12.87 14.09
N ASP A 208 -5.86 -11.64 14.57
CA ASP A 208 -7.22 -11.08 14.58
C ASP A 208 -7.62 -10.40 13.25
N LEU A 209 -6.69 -10.23 12.31
CA LEU A 209 -6.95 -9.51 11.06
C LEU A 209 -8.04 -10.17 10.20
N PRO A 210 -8.06 -11.50 10.00
CA PRO A 210 -9.12 -12.16 9.25
C PRO A 210 -10.50 -11.96 9.91
N ASP A 211 -10.56 -12.03 11.24
CA ASP A 211 -11.80 -11.86 11.99
C ASP A 211 -12.34 -10.43 11.90
N LYS A 212 -11.46 -9.42 12.01
CA LYS A 212 -11.82 -8.01 11.79
C LYS A 212 -12.32 -7.75 10.38
N ALA A 213 -11.73 -8.43 9.38
CA ALA A 213 -12.11 -8.28 7.99
C ALA A 213 -13.40 -9.04 7.63
N ARG A 214 -13.77 -10.10 8.37
CA ARG A 214 -14.93 -10.97 8.07
C ARG A 214 -16.26 -10.22 8.01
N ALA A 215 -16.42 -9.17 8.83
CA ALA A 215 -17.64 -8.37 8.87
C ALA A 215 -17.69 -7.29 7.76
N ILE A 216 -16.59 -7.06 7.03
CA ILE A 216 -16.48 -5.99 6.05
C ILE A 216 -16.91 -6.53 4.69
N GLY A 217 -18.03 -6.02 4.18
CA GLY A 217 -18.46 -6.31 2.82
C GLY A 217 -17.48 -5.75 1.80
N GLU A 218 -17.24 -6.50 0.72
CA GLU A 218 -16.40 -6.09 -0.41
C GLU A 218 -16.75 -4.71 -1.01
N SER A 219 -18.04 -4.36 -1.00
CA SER A 219 -18.55 -3.05 -1.40
C SER A 219 -18.07 -1.94 -0.46
N ASP A 220 -18.20 -2.17 0.85
CA ASP A 220 -17.88 -1.19 1.89
C ASP A 220 -16.36 -1.01 2.00
N ALA A 221 -15.59 -2.10 1.81
CA ALA A 221 -14.14 -2.05 1.65
C ALA A 221 -13.70 -1.12 0.51
N ARG A 222 -14.24 -1.32 -0.69
CA ARG A 222 -13.89 -0.45 -1.83
C ARG A 222 -14.32 0.99 -1.59
N GLN A 223 -15.50 1.22 -1.02
CA GLN A 223 -15.96 2.56 -0.67
C GLN A 223 -14.98 3.24 0.30
N LYS A 224 -14.65 2.60 1.43
CA LYS A 224 -13.75 3.16 2.44
C LYS A 224 -12.37 3.48 1.89
N LEU A 225 -11.82 2.60 1.05
CA LEU A 225 -10.52 2.82 0.42
C LEU A 225 -10.55 3.97 -0.59
N LEU A 226 -11.65 4.14 -1.32
CA LEU A 226 -11.84 5.30 -2.20
C LEU A 226 -12.01 6.60 -1.42
N GLU A 227 -12.76 6.59 -0.31
CA GLU A 227 -12.89 7.76 0.58
C GLU A 227 -11.51 8.27 1.02
N LEU A 228 -10.66 7.37 1.53
CA LEU A 228 -9.31 7.71 1.96
C LEU A 228 -8.40 8.14 0.81
N PHE A 229 -8.55 7.51 -0.36
CA PHE A 229 -7.82 7.88 -1.56
C PHE A 229 -8.16 9.31 -1.98
N PHE A 230 -9.44 9.66 -2.17
CA PHE A 230 -9.86 11.01 -2.56
C PHE A 230 -9.58 12.04 -1.46
N ALA A 231 -9.74 11.68 -0.18
CA ALA A 231 -9.34 12.55 0.94
C ALA A 231 -7.83 12.87 0.92
N SER A 232 -7.02 12.03 0.28
CA SER A 232 -5.59 12.27 0.10
C SER A 232 -5.29 13.03 -1.19
N VAL A 233 -5.81 12.60 -2.33
CA VAL A 233 -5.39 13.15 -3.64
C VAL A 233 -6.27 14.30 -4.16
N GLY A 234 -7.44 14.50 -3.56
CA GLY A 234 -8.42 15.52 -3.93
C GLY A 234 -9.19 15.21 -5.21
N ALA A 235 -8.49 14.92 -6.30
CA ALA A 235 -9.06 14.62 -7.61
C ALA A 235 -8.30 13.51 -8.34
N ALA A 236 -9.03 12.66 -9.06
CA ALA A 236 -8.49 11.55 -9.85
C ALA A 236 -9.46 11.14 -10.98
N GLN A 237 -8.96 10.43 -11.98
CA GLN A 237 -9.78 9.82 -13.03
C GLN A 237 -10.03 8.33 -12.77
N LEU A 238 -11.03 7.76 -13.44
CA LEU A 238 -11.31 6.32 -13.38
C LEU A 238 -10.05 5.47 -13.63
N ARG A 239 -9.23 5.87 -14.61
CA ARG A 239 -7.99 5.17 -14.96
C ARG A 239 -6.96 5.17 -13.83
N ASP A 240 -6.93 6.21 -13.00
CA ASP A 240 -5.97 6.33 -11.90
C ASP A 240 -6.38 5.39 -10.77
N VAL A 241 -7.68 5.31 -10.47
CA VAL A 241 -8.25 4.37 -9.50
C VAL A 241 -8.05 2.92 -9.93
N THR A 242 -8.46 2.58 -11.17
CA THR A 242 -8.25 1.24 -11.73
C THR A 242 -6.78 0.87 -11.72
N ARG A 243 -5.90 1.81 -12.09
CA ARG A 243 -4.45 1.58 -12.07
C ARG A 243 -3.97 1.30 -10.65
N LEU A 244 -4.30 2.15 -9.68
CA LEU A 244 -3.81 2.06 -8.30
C LEU A 244 -4.22 0.75 -7.63
N PHE A 245 -5.52 0.47 -7.61
CA PHE A 245 -6.09 -0.66 -6.88
C PHE A 245 -6.10 -1.96 -7.66
N GLY A 246 -5.97 -1.91 -9.00
CA GLY A 246 -6.02 -3.10 -9.84
C GLY A 246 -7.42 -3.74 -9.96
N TRP A 247 -8.47 -3.04 -9.53
CA TRP A 247 -9.85 -3.51 -9.68
C TRP A 247 -10.30 -3.46 -11.14
N GLY A 248 -11.20 -4.38 -11.52
CA GLY A 248 -11.82 -4.35 -12.85
C GLY A 248 -12.68 -3.10 -13.05
N ASN A 249 -12.74 -2.58 -14.29
CA ASN A 249 -13.43 -1.32 -14.61
C ASN A 249 -14.88 -1.26 -14.11
N GLU A 250 -15.65 -2.35 -14.26
CA GLU A 250 -17.05 -2.40 -13.80
C GLU A 250 -17.17 -2.26 -12.27
N LEU A 251 -16.26 -2.90 -11.52
CA LEU A 251 -16.21 -2.78 -10.07
C LEU A 251 -15.81 -1.36 -9.66
N THR A 252 -14.80 -0.78 -10.32
CA THR A 252 -14.34 0.58 -10.04
C THR A 252 -15.44 1.61 -10.31
N VAL A 253 -16.15 1.51 -11.43
CA VAL A 253 -17.25 2.42 -11.76
C VAL A 253 -18.39 2.30 -10.74
N ARG A 254 -18.75 1.09 -10.30
CA ARG A 254 -19.77 0.89 -9.27
C ARG A 254 -19.37 1.51 -7.93
N ALA A 255 -18.11 1.31 -7.51
CA ALA A 255 -17.60 1.87 -6.27
C ALA A 255 -17.55 3.41 -6.31
N LEU A 256 -17.12 4.00 -7.44
CA LEU A 256 -17.15 5.45 -7.64
C LEU A 256 -18.56 6.02 -7.65
N LYS A 257 -19.53 5.37 -8.31
CA LYS A 257 -20.95 5.79 -8.28
C LYS A 257 -21.50 5.82 -6.87
N ARG A 258 -21.16 4.83 -6.04
CA ARG A 258 -21.58 4.80 -4.63
C ARG A 258 -20.97 5.95 -3.84
N LEU A 259 -19.71 6.26 -4.07
CA LEU A 259 -19.03 7.41 -3.46
C LEU A 259 -19.67 8.75 -3.87
N VAL A 260 -20.06 8.87 -5.14
CA VAL A 260 -20.78 10.06 -5.66
C VAL A 260 -22.15 10.20 -5.02
N ASN A 261 -22.90 9.10 -4.88
CA ASN A 261 -24.21 9.12 -4.22
C ASN A 261 -24.12 9.40 -2.70
N GLY A 262 -22.94 9.27 -2.11
CA GLY A 262 -22.67 9.62 -0.71
C GLY A 262 -22.24 11.07 -0.49
N ASP A 263 -22.28 11.92 -1.53
CA ASP A 263 -21.95 13.35 -1.51
C ASP A 263 -20.54 13.69 -0.98
N GLN A 264 -19.59 12.74 -1.03
CA GLN A 264 -18.19 13.01 -0.68
C GLN A 264 -17.37 13.49 -1.89
N VAL A 265 -17.73 13.00 -3.07
CA VAL A 265 -17.05 13.23 -4.35
C VAL A 265 -18.09 13.53 -5.42
N THR A 266 -17.79 14.43 -6.35
CA THR A 266 -18.58 14.60 -7.57
C THR A 266 -17.88 13.94 -8.76
N GLY A 267 -18.66 13.33 -9.67
CA GLY A 267 -18.21 12.86 -10.97
C GLY A 267 -18.49 13.90 -12.07
N GLY A 268 -17.95 13.69 -13.28
CA GLY A 268 -18.18 14.63 -14.38
C GLY A 268 -17.51 15.99 -14.22
N ALA A 269 -16.50 16.10 -13.35
CA ALA A 269 -15.78 17.36 -13.15
C ALA A 269 -14.80 17.65 -14.28
N ILE A 270 -14.62 18.94 -14.58
CA ILE A 270 -13.66 19.44 -15.57
C ILE A 270 -12.38 19.87 -14.85
N TRP A 271 -11.25 19.33 -15.29
CA TRP A 271 -9.92 19.87 -14.98
C TRP A 271 -9.54 20.87 -16.08
N PRO A 272 -9.34 22.17 -15.78
CA PRO A 272 -9.11 23.21 -16.80
C PRO A 272 -7.98 22.93 -17.81
N GLU A 273 -6.90 22.33 -17.32
CA GLU A 273 -5.68 22.04 -18.07
C GLU A 273 -5.54 20.58 -18.56
N LYS A 274 -6.44 19.66 -18.16
CA LYS A 274 -6.28 18.22 -18.44
C LYS A 274 -7.58 17.61 -18.96
N ALA A 275 -7.49 16.98 -20.13
CA ALA A 275 -8.61 16.29 -20.74
C ALA A 275 -9.08 15.06 -19.93
N GLY A 276 -10.34 14.70 -20.14
CA GLY A 276 -11.00 13.54 -19.58
C GLY A 276 -11.96 13.89 -18.44
N GLU A 277 -12.74 12.90 -18.03
CA GLU A 277 -13.70 13.04 -16.94
C GLU A 277 -13.02 12.82 -15.58
N TRP A 278 -13.24 13.76 -14.66
CA TRP A 278 -12.63 13.73 -13.33
C TRP A 278 -13.66 13.48 -12.24
N TYR A 279 -13.19 12.80 -11.19
CA TYR A 279 -13.84 12.71 -9.90
C TYR A 279 -13.07 13.61 -8.93
N THR A 280 -13.75 14.42 -8.13
CA THR A 280 -13.11 15.35 -7.18
C THR A 280 -13.92 15.49 -5.90
N LEU A 281 -13.27 15.78 -4.77
CA LEU A 281 -13.94 16.19 -3.54
C LEU A 281 -14.83 17.41 -3.81
N LEU A 282 -16.02 17.46 -3.20
CA LEU A 282 -16.95 18.59 -3.34
C LEU A 282 -16.33 19.91 -2.90
N SER A 283 -15.48 19.88 -1.86
CA SER A 283 -14.78 21.04 -1.34
C SER A 283 -13.77 21.65 -2.29
N LEU A 284 -13.47 21.00 -3.42
CA LEU A 284 -12.48 21.46 -4.42
C LEU A 284 -13.14 21.93 -5.71
N ILE A 285 -14.47 22.03 -5.74
CA ILE A 285 -15.19 22.61 -6.87
C ILE A 285 -15.12 24.13 -6.71
N GLY A 286 -14.69 24.83 -7.77
CA GLY A 286 -14.75 26.29 -7.79
C GLY A 286 -16.19 26.75 -7.62
N GLN A 287 -16.43 27.75 -6.78
CA GLN A 287 -17.72 28.42 -6.81
C GLN A 287 -17.86 29.00 -8.21
N GLY A 288 -18.94 28.64 -8.91
CA GLY A 288 -19.24 29.21 -10.22
C GLY A 288 -19.28 30.75 -10.12
N PRO A 289 -19.20 31.46 -11.26
CA PRO A 289 -19.45 32.89 -11.27
C PRO A 289 -20.81 33.23 -10.63
#